data_AF-A0A942HSM8-F1
#
_entry.id   AF-A0A942HSM8-F1
#
_cell.length_a   1.000
_cell.length_b   1.000
_cell.length_c   1.000
_cell.angle_alpha   90.00
_cell.angle_beta   90.00
_cell.angle_gamma   90.00
#
_symmetry.space_group_name_H-M   'P 1'
#
loop_
_entity.id
_entity.type
_entity.pdbx_description
1 polymer ?
#
loop_
_entity_poly.entity_id
_entity_poly.type
_entity_poly.pdbx_seq_one_letter_code
_entity_poly.pdbx_strand_id
1 'polypeptide(L)'
;MQEKARYFAKGMEVLQTDRLQESSGKLIGELMQFKQTRILVFYARKWLADFRDHEYAPKLVGHWLEQYDSNEAMYLAEYYVRTVSKPVVLRSLLRAIGSSKRSPRRIYDLIEARMEREPLNDAWSCLQKFEGKNSRRAEKIILRWMELNRTNKTMDIIVSVVALYSESTEILESALKWAEAVGNSDNYYFVLAHLLRGTTPAHKFLTPRTSAFSRRWIESHHNDPNCGHVLGTLINCVADARDIHAGKEWFKKHERNSSSHSVLIGLLSAYKILNQEPDLYVVKKAKTLLKRQPPDKRTPAMEAALFNVCPDRETVAILKQTCTKTKSVRMIGPLLLVAPNKELIAMAQETIARYPSIDLERDLLTALLRQDPKNPELRKNARRWIRKHGKKVSSTTLMSLQTALATY
;
A
#
# COMPACT_ATOMS: atom_id res chain seq x y z
N MET A 1 -17.29 -11.32 -11.50
CA MET A 1 -16.60 -12.57 -11.93
C MET A 1 -16.79 -12.86 -13.42
N GLN A 2 -18.00 -12.73 -13.99
CA GLN A 2 -18.25 -12.99 -15.41
C GLN A 2 -17.39 -12.15 -16.38
N GLU A 3 -17.19 -10.86 -16.09
CA GLU A 3 -16.38 -9.97 -16.95
C GLU A 3 -14.90 -10.37 -17.00
N LYS A 4 -14.29 -10.74 -15.86
CA LYS A 4 -12.90 -11.23 -15.82
C LYS A 4 -12.73 -12.57 -16.53
N ALA A 5 -13.70 -13.47 -16.37
CA ALA A 5 -13.71 -14.74 -17.08
C ALA A 5 -13.84 -14.54 -18.60
N ARG A 6 -14.69 -13.59 -19.02
CA ARG A 6 -14.87 -13.21 -20.43
C ARG A 6 -13.61 -12.56 -21.01
N TYR A 7 -12.97 -11.65 -20.27
CA TYR A 7 -11.69 -11.05 -20.69
C TYR A 7 -10.60 -12.11 -20.83
N PHE A 8 -10.50 -13.02 -19.86
CA PHE A 8 -9.53 -14.12 -19.93
C PHE A 8 -9.78 -15.04 -21.14
N ALA A 9 -11.04 -15.44 -21.37
CA ALA A 9 -11.41 -16.29 -22.50
C ALA A 9 -11.06 -15.61 -23.84
N LYS A 10 -11.47 -14.35 -24.02
CA LYS A 10 -11.16 -13.56 -25.22
C LYS A 10 -9.65 -13.39 -25.43
N GLY A 11 -8.90 -13.16 -24.35
CA GLY A 11 -7.44 -13.09 -24.41
C GLY A 11 -6.81 -14.40 -24.87
N MET A 12 -7.32 -15.54 -24.38
CA MET A 12 -6.87 -16.86 -24.82
C MET A 12 -7.19 -17.15 -26.29
N GLU A 13 -8.37 -16.76 -26.77
CA GLU A 13 -8.75 -16.87 -28.20
C GLU A 13 -7.75 -16.11 -29.10
N VAL A 14 -7.34 -14.90 -28.68
CA VAL A 14 -6.32 -14.12 -29.41
C VAL A 14 -4.97 -14.86 -29.43
N LEU A 15 -4.55 -15.43 -28.30
CA LEU A 15 -3.26 -16.15 -28.20
C LEU A 15 -3.25 -17.49 -28.96
N GLN A 16 -4.41 -18.10 -29.19
CA GLN A 16 -4.56 -19.35 -29.94
C GLN A 16 -4.35 -19.18 -31.45
N THR A 17 -4.26 -17.94 -31.95
CA THR A 17 -3.91 -17.69 -33.34
C THR A 17 -2.46 -18.11 -33.63
N ASP A 18 -2.18 -18.58 -34.86
CA ASP A 18 -0.88 -19.21 -35.17
C ASP A 18 0.33 -18.27 -35.04
N ARG A 19 0.13 -16.96 -35.23
CA ARG A 19 1.16 -15.94 -35.19
C ARG A 19 0.96 -14.97 -34.02
N LEU A 20 1.81 -15.09 -33.01
CA LEU A 20 1.89 -14.10 -31.95
C LEU A 20 2.48 -12.80 -32.51
N GLN A 21 1.88 -11.68 -32.13
CA GLN A 21 2.34 -10.35 -32.52
C GLN A 21 3.17 -9.73 -31.38
N GLU A 22 3.88 -8.65 -31.67
CA GLU A 22 4.62 -7.87 -30.67
C GLU A 22 3.72 -7.44 -29.51
N SER A 23 2.49 -7.01 -29.82
CA SER A 23 1.45 -6.64 -28.83
C SER A 23 1.01 -7.79 -27.94
N SER A 24 1.19 -9.05 -28.36
CA SER A 24 0.78 -10.23 -27.60
C SER A 24 1.54 -10.37 -26.28
N GLY A 25 2.78 -9.87 -26.19
CA GLY A 25 3.57 -9.93 -24.95
C GLY A 25 2.87 -9.22 -23.79
N LYS A 26 2.30 -8.05 -24.05
CA LYS A 26 1.52 -7.28 -23.06
C LYS A 26 0.28 -8.05 -22.62
N LEU A 27 -0.49 -8.60 -23.58
CA LEU A 27 -1.67 -9.40 -23.30
C LEU A 27 -1.35 -10.63 -22.44
N ILE A 28 -0.27 -11.36 -22.76
CA ILE A 28 0.17 -12.52 -21.96
C ILE A 28 0.46 -12.10 -20.52
N GLY A 29 1.21 -11.01 -20.33
CA GLY A 29 1.52 -10.49 -18.99
C GLY A 29 0.28 -10.07 -18.21
N GLU A 30 -0.68 -9.39 -18.85
CA GLU A 30 -1.97 -9.03 -18.26
C GLU A 30 -2.74 -10.30 -17.83
N LEU A 31 -2.86 -11.29 -18.72
CA LEU A 31 -3.53 -12.56 -18.42
C LEU A 31 -2.87 -13.33 -17.26
N MET A 32 -1.53 -13.29 -17.15
CA MET A 32 -0.80 -13.91 -16.04
C MET A 32 -1.13 -13.26 -14.68
N GLN A 33 -1.34 -11.95 -14.64
CA GLN A 33 -1.79 -11.25 -13.43
C GLN A 33 -3.24 -11.64 -13.04
N PHE A 34 -4.08 -11.97 -14.03
CA PHE A 34 -5.46 -12.34 -13.78
C PHE A 34 -5.64 -13.79 -13.32
N LYS A 35 -4.93 -14.74 -13.95
CA LYS A 35 -5.09 -16.16 -13.66
C LYS A 35 -3.78 -16.92 -13.88
N GLN A 36 -3.34 -17.60 -12.82
CA GLN A 36 -2.22 -18.53 -12.87
C GLN A 36 -2.62 -19.80 -13.64
N THR A 37 -2.31 -19.86 -14.93
CA THR A 37 -2.35 -21.12 -15.70
C THR A 37 -1.06 -21.39 -16.47
N ARG A 38 -0.61 -22.65 -16.45
CA ARG A 38 0.64 -23.09 -17.12
C ARG A 38 0.61 -22.87 -18.64
N ILE A 39 -0.57 -22.80 -19.26
CA ILE A 39 -0.67 -22.52 -20.70
C ILE A 39 -0.15 -21.12 -21.07
N LEU A 40 -0.23 -20.14 -20.16
CA LEU A 40 0.34 -18.81 -20.41
C LEU A 40 1.87 -18.82 -20.41
N VAL A 41 2.49 -19.75 -19.67
CA VAL A 41 3.94 -19.95 -19.72
C VAL A 41 4.38 -20.45 -21.10
N PHE A 42 3.60 -21.35 -21.71
CA PHE A 42 3.85 -21.79 -23.09
C PHE A 42 3.82 -20.62 -24.07
N TYR A 43 2.80 -19.75 -24.00
CA TYR A 43 2.72 -18.56 -24.86
C TYR A 43 3.83 -17.55 -24.58
N ALA A 44 4.20 -17.35 -23.31
CA ALA A 44 5.32 -16.48 -22.97
C ALA A 44 6.63 -16.99 -23.58
N ARG A 45 6.90 -18.31 -23.52
CA ARG A 45 8.08 -18.91 -24.16
C ARG A 45 8.06 -18.69 -25.67
N LYS A 46 6.94 -19.00 -26.34
CA LYS A 46 6.80 -18.82 -27.80
C LYS A 46 7.05 -17.36 -28.18
N TRP A 47 6.43 -16.43 -27.47
CA TRP A 47 6.60 -15.00 -27.72
C TRP A 47 8.05 -14.53 -27.46
N LEU A 48 8.69 -14.96 -26.37
CA LEU A 48 10.07 -14.59 -26.05
C LEU A 48 11.11 -15.21 -26.99
N ALA A 49 10.76 -16.25 -27.75
CA ALA A 49 11.61 -16.78 -28.81
C ALA A 49 11.70 -15.79 -29.99
N ASP A 50 10.57 -15.18 -30.37
CA ASP A 50 10.47 -14.28 -31.51
C ASP A 50 10.79 -12.81 -31.14
N PHE A 51 10.45 -12.38 -29.93
CA PHE A 51 10.52 -10.99 -29.46
C PHE A 51 11.47 -10.83 -28.26
N ARG A 52 12.59 -11.54 -28.26
CA ARG A 52 13.53 -11.57 -27.12
C ARG A 52 14.02 -10.18 -26.72
N ASP A 53 14.34 -9.32 -27.68
CA ASP A 53 14.94 -8.01 -27.44
C ASP A 53 13.90 -6.88 -27.34
N HIS A 54 12.61 -7.22 -27.37
CA HIS A 54 11.53 -6.26 -27.21
C HIS A 54 11.52 -5.65 -25.79
N GLU A 55 11.19 -4.36 -25.68
CA GLU A 55 11.22 -3.63 -24.40
C GLU A 55 10.31 -4.23 -23.32
N TYR A 56 9.22 -4.90 -23.71
CA TYR A 56 8.31 -5.56 -22.77
C TYR A 56 8.83 -6.90 -22.26
N ALA A 57 9.84 -7.50 -22.90
CA ALA A 57 10.29 -8.86 -22.58
C ALA A 57 10.76 -9.03 -21.12
N PRO A 58 11.56 -8.12 -20.53
CA PRO A 58 11.94 -8.24 -19.11
C PRO A 58 10.73 -8.17 -18.18
N LYS A 59 9.74 -7.33 -18.52
CA LYS A 59 8.50 -7.22 -17.75
C LYS A 59 7.68 -8.50 -17.84
N LEU A 60 7.60 -9.14 -19.00
CA LEU A 60 6.92 -10.44 -19.14
C LEU A 60 7.61 -11.53 -18.30
N VAL A 61 8.94 -11.59 -18.30
CA VAL A 61 9.69 -12.51 -17.42
C VAL A 61 9.44 -12.22 -15.95
N GLY A 62 9.32 -10.95 -15.56
CA GLY A 62 8.91 -10.55 -14.20
C GLY A 62 7.57 -11.17 -13.79
N HIS A 63 6.53 -11.03 -14.63
CA HIS A 63 5.23 -11.67 -14.36
C HIS A 63 5.34 -13.19 -14.29
N TRP A 64 6.13 -13.80 -15.18
CA TRP A 64 6.36 -15.23 -15.14
C TRP A 64 6.97 -15.65 -13.79
N LEU A 65 8.03 -14.98 -13.32
CA LEU A 65 8.66 -15.27 -12.01
C LEU A 65 7.71 -15.06 -10.82
N GLU A 66 6.88 -14.01 -10.85
CA GLU A 66 5.89 -13.76 -9.78
C GLU A 66 4.86 -14.87 -9.67
N GLN A 67 4.45 -15.47 -10.79
CA GLN A 67 3.43 -16.53 -10.81
C GLN A 67 4.03 -17.93 -10.69
N TYR A 68 5.23 -18.14 -11.21
CA TYR A 68 5.89 -19.44 -11.29
C TYR A 68 7.38 -19.30 -10.97
N ASP A 69 7.77 -19.93 -9.86
CA ASP A 69 9.17 -20.08 -9.51
C ASP A 69 9.84 -21.08 -10.48
N SER A 70 10.50 -20.55 -11.52
CA SER A 70 11.01 -21.30 -12.68
C SER A 70 12.49 -20.98 -12.93
N ASN A 71 13.33 -22.02 -12.99
CA ASN A 71 14.76 -21.88 -13.32
C ASN A 71 14.97 -21.24 -14.70
N GLU A 72 14.09 -21.54 -15.65
CA GLU A 72 14.17 -20.97 -17.01
C GLU A 72 13.86 -19.47 -17.00
N ALA A 73 12.81 -19.06 -16.28
CA ALA A 73 12.49 -17.65 -16.13
C ALA A 73 13.63 -16.91 -15.40
N MET A 74 14.30 -17.58 -14.45
CA MET A 74 15.47 -17.04 -13.77
C MET A 74 16.68 -16.90 -14.70
N TYR A 75 16.92 -17.86 -15.60
CA TYR A 75 17.96 -17.76 -16.62
C TYR A 75 17.72 -16.56 -17.56
N LEU A 76 16.47 -16.38 -18.00
CA LEU A 76 16.07 -15.22 -18.79
C LEU A 76 16.22 -13.91 -17.99
N ALA A 77 15.92 -13.95 -16.69
CA ALA A 77 16.13 -12.81 -15.81
C ALA A 77 17.62 -12.40 -15.74
N GLU A 78 18.53 -13.36 -15.58
CA GLU A 78 19.97 -13.11 -15.62
C GLU A 78 20.41 -12.53 -16.97
N TYR A 79 19.87 -13.03 -18.08
CA TYR A 79 20.11 -12.46 -19.41
C TYR A 79 19.70 -11.00 -19.46
N TYR A 80 18.46 -10.66 -19.11
CA TYR A 80 17.95 -9.29 -19.21
C TYR A 80 18.64 -8.31 -18.25
N VAL A 81 18.98 -8.74 -17.04
CA VAL A 81 19.79 -7.92 -16.11
C VAL A 81 21.15 -7.59 -16.73
N ARG A 82 21.73 -8.49 -17.53
CA ARG A 82 23.03 -8.28 -18.18
C ARG A 82 22.94 -7.43 -19.45
N THR A 83 21.94 -7.64 -20.29
CA THR A 83 21.95 -7.17 -21.69
C THR A 83 21.08 -5.95 -21.96
N VAL A 84 19.98 -5.75 -21.22
CA VAL A 84 19.08 -4.60 -21.45
C VAL A 84 19.85 -3.33 -21.17
N SER A 85 19.84 -2.32 -22.04
CA SER A 85 20.63 -1.10 -21.82
C SER A 85 20.03 -0.17 -20.77
N LYS A 86 18.69 -0.07 -20.68
CA LYS A 86 17.99 0.86 -19.78
C LYS A 86 17.46 0.14 -18.53
N PRO A 87 18.00 0.38 -17.32
CA PRO A 87 17.54 -0.32 -16.12
C PRO A 87 16.08 -0.06 -15.74
N VAL A 88 15.50 1.07 -16.18
CA VAL A 88 14.08 1.40 -15.94
C VAL A 88 13.12 0.31 -16.44
N VAL A 89 13.49 -0.40 -17.51
CA VAL A 89 12.71 -1.51 -18.09
C VAL A 89 12.74 -2.75 -17.17
N LEU A 90 13.74 -2.86 -16.30
CA LEU A 90 13.92 -3.98 -15.38
C LEU A 90 13.05 -3.88 -14.11
N ARG A 91 12.33 -2.77 -13.85
CA ARG A 91 11.59 -2.55 -12.60
C ARG A 91 10.69 -3.73 -12.18
N SER A 92 9.88 -4.24 -13.11
CA SER A 92 9.01 -5.41 -12.85
C SER A 92 9.80 -6.68 -12.60
N LEU A 93 10.90 -6.87 -13.33
CA LEU A 93 11.77 -8.03 -13.17
C LEU A 93 12.49 -8.01 -11.81
N LEU A 94 13.06 -6.87 -11.41
CA LEU A 94 13.76 -6.70 -10.13
C LEU A 94 12.82 -6.95 -8.95
N ARG A 95 11.58 -6.46 -9.02
CA ARG A 95 10.57 -6.74 -8.00
C ARG A 95 10.27 -8.24 -7.88
N ALA A 96 10.14 -8.93 -9.01
CA ALA A 96 9.91 -10.36 -9.05
C ALA A 96 11.10 -11.15 -8.47
N ILE A 97 12.33 -10.75 -8.78
CA ILE A 97 13.56 -11.35 -8.24
C ILE A 97 13.63 -11.18 -6.71
N GLY A 98 13.35 -9.98 -6.20
CA GLY A 98 13.37 -9.69 -4.76
C GLY A 98 12.29 -10.44 -3.97
N SER A 99 11.15 -10.70 -4.61
CA SER A 99 10.04 -11.48 -4.03
C SER A 99 10.21 -12.99 -4.20
N SER A 100 11.16 -13.46 -5.03
CA SER A 100 11.35 -14.88 -5.29
C SER A 100 12.18 -15.56 -4.18
N LYS A 101 11.63 -16.67 -3.68
CA LYS A 101 12.24 -17.47 -2.60
C LYS A 101 13.46 -18.28 -3.06
N ARG A 102 13.66 -18.43 -4.38
CA ARG A 102 14.71 -19.27 -4.98
C ARG A 102 15.68 -18.50 -5.87
N SER A 103 15.66 -17.17 -5.84
CA SER A 103 16.63 -16.37 -6.59
C SER A 103 18.07 -16.81 -6.26
N PRO A 104 18.88 -17.23 -7.26
CA PRO A 104 20.24 -17.68 -7.02
C PRO A 104 21.12 -16.51 -6.60
N ARG A 105 22.22 -16.79 -5.88
CA ARG A 105 23.16 -15.73 -5.46
C ARG A 105 23.68 -14.91 -6.64
N ARG A 106 23.97 -15.58 -7.76
CA ARG A 106 24.57 -14.98 -8.96
C ARG A 106 23.75 -13.81 -9.53
N ILE A 107 22.41 -13.87 -9.51
CA ILE A 107 21.59 -12.79 -10.07
C ILE A 107 21.73 -11.51 -9.26
N TYR A 108 21.86 -11.62 -7.94
CA TYR A 108 22.10 -10.47 -7.06
C TYR A 108 23.49 -9.87 -7.30
N ASP A 109 24.51 -10.70 -7.55
CA ASP A 109 25.86 -10.24 -7.90
C ASP A 109 25.84 -9.43 -9.21
N LEU A 110 25.06 -9.89 -10.20
CA LEU A 110 24.85 -9.17 -11.45
C LEU A 110 24.11 -7.84 -11.24
N ILE A 111 23.07 -7.83 -10.41
CA ILE A 111 22.31 -6.62 -10.11
C ILE A 111 23.19 -5.61 -9.38
N GLU A 112 23.96 -6.04 -8.38
CA GLU A 112 24.88 -5.19 -7.61
C GLU A 112 25.93 -4.56 -8.52
N ALA A 113 26.66 -5.37 -9.30
CA ALA A 113 27.68 -4.88 -10.22
C ALA A 113 27.11 -3.92 -11.29
N ARG A 114 25.85 -4.10 -11.67
CA ARG A 114 25.19 -3.18 -12.61
C ARG A 114 24.73 -1.89 -11.93
N MET A 115 24.14 -2.00 -10.74
CA MET A 115 23.72 -0.85 -9.94
C MET A 115 24.91 0.05 -9.63
N GLU A 116 26.09 -0.49 -9.33
CA GLU A 116 27.31 0.31 -9.10
C GLU A 116 27.76 1.09 -10.34
N ARG A 117 27.49 0.60 -11.55
CA ARG A 117 27.79 1.32 -12.80
C ARG A 117 26.75 2.37 -13.15
N GLU A 118 25.50 2.17 -12.71
CA GLU A 118 24.35 3.02 -13.03
C GLU A 118 23.57 3.43 -11.77
N PRO A 119 24.20 4.03 -10.74
CA PRO A 119 23.60 4.17 -9.41
C PRO A 119 22.42 5.15 -9.37
N LEU A 120 22.35 6.07 -10.33
CA LEU A 120 21.30 7.08 -10.42
C LEU A 120 19.97 6.53 -10.96
N ASN A 121 19.93 5.26 -11.41
CA ASN A 121 18.68 4.68 -11.88
C ASN A 121 17.80 4.26 -10.71
N ASP A 122 16.54 4.68 -10.72
CA ASP A 122 15.61 4.39 -9.64
C ASP A 122 15.07 2.96 -9.63
N ALA A 123 15.31 2.19 -10.70
CA ALA A 123 14.86 0.81 -10.81
C ALA A 123 15.42 -0.08 -9.70
N TRP A 124 16.59 0.27 -9.16
CA TRP A 124 17.24 -0.47 -8.08
C TRP A 124 16.42 -0.48 -6.79
N SER A 125 15.63 0.58 -6.52
CA SER A 125 14.71 0.64 -5.39
C SER A 125 13.62 -0.45 -5.41
N CYS A 126 13.33 -1.03 -6.58
CA CYS A 126 12.30 -2.08 -6.71
C CYS A 126 12.64 -3.39 -6.00
N LEU A 127 13.87 -3.58 -5.50
CA LEU A 127 14.26 -4.75 -4.70
C LEU A 127 13.67 -4.76 -3.28
N GLN A 128 13.05 -3.67 -2.83
CA GLN A 128 12.57 -3.46 -1.45
C GLN A 128 11.55 -4.47 -0.90
N LYS A 129 10.89 -5.30 -1.73
CA LYS A 129 9.93 -6.30 -1.26
C LYS A 129 10.65 -7.64 -1.09
N PHE A 130 11.10 -7.90 0.13
CA PHE A 130 11.91 -9.06 0.44
C PHE A 130 11.06 -10.24 0.93
N GLU A 131 11.13 -11.38 0.23
CA GLU A 131 10.59 -12.64 0.75
C GLU A 131 11.64 -13.76 0.68
N GLY A 132 11.72 -14.56 1.75
CA GLY A 132 12.56 -15.76 1.78
C GLY A 132 14.04 -15.52 2.13
N LYS A 133 14.89 -16.50 1.80
CA LYS A 133 16.27 -16.60 2.31
C LYS A 133 17.23 -15.50 1.79
N ASN A 134 16.85 -14.80 0.73
CA ASN A 134 17.70 -13.80 0.08
C ASN A 134 17.38 -12.35 0.49
N SER A 135 16.44 -12.15 1.41
CA SER A 135 16.04 -10.82 1.90
C SER A 135 17.24 -9.96 2.27
N ARG A 136 18.17 -10.50 3.07
CA ARG A 136 19.40 -9.82 3.49
C ARG A 136 20.30 -9.39 2.34
N ARG A 137 20.32 -10.11 1.20
CA ARG A 137 21.19 -9.75 0.07
C ARG A 137 20.60 -8.61 -0.72
N ALA A 138 19.30 -8.67 -0.98
CA ALA A 138 18.57 -7.59 -1.63
C ALA A 138 18.59 -6.32 -0.76
N GLU A 139 18.47 -6.47 0.56
CA GLU A 139 18.65 -5.37 1.53
C GLU A 139 20.03 -4.72 1.45
N LYS A 140 21.11 -5.53 1.40
CA LYS A 140 22.48 -5.01 1.21
C LYS A 140 22.63 -4.19 -0.08
N ILE A 141 22.02 -4.64 -1.17
CA ILE A 141 22.04 -3.90 -2.44
C ILE A 141 21.30 -2.57 -2.30
N ILE A 142 20.14 -2.55 -1.63
CA ILE A 142 19.41 -1.29 -1.37
C ILE A 142 20.25 -0.35 -0.51
N LEU A 143 20.86 -0.84 0.57
CA LEU A 143 21.73 -0.04 1.45
C LEU A 143 22.91 0.55 0.66
N ARG A 144 23.54 -0.26 -0.20
CA ARG A 144 24.63 0.19 -1.06
C ARG A 144 24.15 1.24 -2.08
N TRP A 145 23.00 1.03 -2.71
CA TRP A 145 22.40 2.00 -3.61
C TRP A 145 22.11 3.34 -2.91
N MET A 146 21.60 3.30 -1.68
CA MET A 146 21.37 4.50 -0.87
C MET A 146 22.67 5.22 -0.50
N GLU A 147 23.72 4.47 -0.18
CA GLU A 147 25.05 5.04 0.10
C GLU A 147 25.61 5.78 -1.13
N LEU A 148 25.53 5.17 -2.32
CA LEU A 148 25.95 5.78 -3.58
C LEU A 148 25.15 7.05 -3.92
N ASN A 149 23.92 7.15 -3.41
CA ASN A 149 23.03 8.29 -3.63
C ASN A 149 22.87 9.20 -2.40
N ARG A 150 23.77 9.11 -1.41
CA ARG A 150 23.62 9.77 -0.09
C ARG A 150 23.42 11.30 -0.13
N THR A 151 23.89 11.96 -1.19
CA THR A 151 23.78 13.43 -1.39
C THR A 151 22.92 13.79 -2.60
N ASN A 152 22.35 12.81 -3.30
CA ASN A 152 21.61 13.05 -4.53
C ASN A 152 20.18 13.49 -4.24
N LYS A 153 19.90 14.79 -4.37
CA LYS A 153 18.59 15.39 -4.06
C LYS A 153 17.44 14.91 -4.94
N THR A 154 17.73 14.44 -6.15
CA THR A 154 16.70 13.96 -7.10
C THR A 154 16.10 12.61 -6.69
N MET A 155 16.63 11.99 -5.64
CA MET A 155 16.18 10.71 -5.12
C MET A 155 15.06 10.83 -4.07
N ASP A 156 14.57 12.04 -3.76
CA ASP A 156 13.58 12.28 -2.71
C ASP A 156 12.33 11.39 -2.82
N ILE A 157 11.67 11.34 -3.98
CA ILE A 157 10.48 10.49 -4.20
C ILE A 157 10.83 9.02 -3.98
N ILE A 158 11.99 8.58 -4.47
CA ILE A 158 12.40 7.17 -4.46
C ILE A 158 12.77 6.74 -3.04
N VAL A 159 13.54 7.55 -2.32
CA VAL A 159 13.87 7.35 -0.90
C VAL A 159 12.59 7.37 -0.06
N SER A 160 11.61 8.23 -0.38
CA SER A 160 10.33 8.23 0.32
C SER A 160 9.58 6.91 0.14
N VAL A 161 9.64 6.30 -1.05
CA VAL A 161 9.01 5.00 -1.34
C VAL A 161 9.72 3.88 -0.59
N VAL A 162 11.07 3.90 -0.60
CA VAL A 162 11.89 2.96 0.17
C VAL A 162 11.57 3.04 1.67
N ALA A 163 11.46 4.25 2.22
CA ALA A 163 11.08 4.44 3.61
C ALA A 163 9.65 3.97 3.93
N LEU A 164 8.71 4.16 3.02
CA LEU A 164 7.30 3.78 3.24
C LEU A 164 7.11 2.27 3.32
N TYR A 165 7.84 1.51 2.49
CA TYR A 165 7.61 0.07 2.33
C TYR A 165 8.66 -0.81 3.02
N SER A 166 9.74 -0.23 3.56
CA SER A 166 10.78 -1.00 4.25
C SER A 166 10.35 -1.43 5.64
N GLU A 167 10.56 -2.71 5.94
CA GLU A 167 10.51 -3.27 7.30
C GLU A 167 11.91 -3.34 7.94
N SER A 168 12.99 -3.04 7.20
CA SER A 168 14.37 -3.06 7.69
C SER A 168 14.72 -1.78 8.46
N THR A 169 15.26 -1.94 9.67
CA THR A 169 15.74 -0.83 10.50
C THR A 169 16.89 -0.10 9.82
N GLU A 170 17.80 -0.84 9.22
CA GLU A 170 19.00 -0.34 8.56
C GLU A 170 18.65 0.53 7.35
N ILE A 171 17.67 0.10 6.54
CA ILE A 171 17.19 0.88 5.40
C ILE A 171 16.52 2.17 5.88
N LEU A 172 15.69 2.10 6.93
CA LEU A 172 15.03 3.28 7.49
C LEU A 172 16.03 4.26 8.11
N GLU A 173 17.06 3.75 8.80
CA GLU A 173 18.14 4.57 9.33
C GLU A 173 18.95 5.22 8.21
N SER A 174 19.24 4.48 7.13
CA SER A 174 19.90 5.02 5.94
C SER A 174 19.05 6.11 5.28
N ALA A 175 17.72 5.95 5.23
CA ALA A 175 16.80 6.93 4.66
C ALA A 175 16.73 8.20 5.52
N LEU A 176 16.79 8.05 6.85
CA LEU A 176 16.89 9.17 7.77
C LEU A 176 18.22 9.91 7.62
N LYS A 177 19.35 9.20 7.52
CA LYS A 177 20.67 9.80 7.26
C LYS A 177 20.72 10.53 5.93
N TRP A 178 20.12 9.95 4.88
CA TRP A 178 19.97 10.60 3.57
C TRP A 178 19.18 11.90 3.72
N ALA A 179 18.05 11.86 4.44
CA ALA A 179 17.21 13.04 4.67
C ALA A 179 18.02 14.14 5.38
N GLU A 180 18.69 13.80 6.49
CA GLU A 180 19.54 14.72 7.25
C GLU A 180 20.68 15.32 6.41
N ALA A 181 21.28 14.53 5.51
CA ALA A 181 22.41 14.97 4.69
C ALA A 181 22.01 15.86 3.50
N VAL A 182 20.94 15.50 2.79
CA VAL A 182 20.50 16.23 1.59
C VAL A 182 19.91 17.59 1.95
N GLY A 183 19.10 17.62 3.02
CA GLY A 183 18.30 18.79 3.39
C GLY A 183 17.33 19.22 2.29
N ASN A 184 16.24 19.86 2.68
CA ASN A 184 15.22 20.49 1.83
C ASN A 184 15.31 20.29 0.30
N SER A 185 14.47 19.40 -0.22
CA SER A 185 14.00 19.39 -1.61
C SER A 185 12.51 19.76 -1.65
N ASP A 186 11.98 20.07 -2.83
CA ASP A 186 10.55 20.44 -2.97
C ASP A 186 9.60 19.30 -2.56
N ASN A 187 10.02 18.04 -2.70
CA ASN A 187 9.23 16.86 -2.32
C ASN A 187 9.63 16.28 -0.95
N TYR A 188 10.43 17.00 -0.17
CA TYR A 188 11.02 16.50 1.06
C TYR A 188 9.99 16.13 2.13
N TYR A 189 8.81 16.77 2.09
CA TYR A 189 7.70 16.44 2.96
C TYR A 189 7.22 14.98 2.80
N PHE A 190 7.32 14.39 1.58
CA PHE A 190 7.01 12.97 1.36
C PHE A 190 7.98 12.07 2.11
N VAL A 191 9.28 12.40 2.07
CA VAL A 191 10.33 11.64 2.75
C VAL A 191 10.06 11.62 4.25
N LEU A 192 9.81 12.78 4.86
CA LEU A 192 9.52 12.87 6.29
C LEU A 192 8.23 12.14 6.68
N ALA A 193 7.15 12.33 5.92
CA ALA A 193 5.88 11.67 6.19
C ALA A 193 6.01 10.13 6.08
N HIS A 194 6.74 9.63 5.10
CA HIS A 194 6.95 8.19 4.92
C HIS A 194 7.93 7.61 5.96
N LEU A 195 9.00 8.33 6.33
CA LEU A 195 9.88 7.94 7.43
C LEU A 195 9.13 7.84 8.76
N LEU A 196 8.25 8.80 9.07
CA LEU A 196 7.40 8.74 10.27
C LEU A 196 6.50 7.49 10.25
N ARG A 197 5.87 7.19 9.11
CA ARG A 197 5.01 6.01 8.96
C ARG A 197 5.78 4.69 9.02
N GLY A 198 6.99 4.63 8.47
CA GLY A 198 7.83 3.42 8.50
C GLY A 198 8.42 3.16 9.89
N THR A 199 8.87 4.21 10.59
CA THR A 199 9.57 4.06 11.88
C THR A 199 8.63 3.79 13.06
N THR A 200 7.39 4.29 13.05
CA THR A 200 6.49 4.23 14.20
C THR A 200 5.92 2.83 14.52
N PRO A 201 5.35 2.07 13.55
CA PRO A 201 4.79 0.76 13.83
C PRO A 201 5.85 -0.34 13.97
N ALA A 202 7.02 -0.18 13.33
CA ALA A 202 8.02 -1.25 13.21
C ALA A 202 9.29 -1.01 14.05
N HIS A 203 9.69 0.25 14.31
CA HIS A 203 11.04 0.57 14.81
C HIS A 203 11.03 1.70 15.84
N LYS A 204 10.53 1.38 17.05
CA LYS A 204 10.40 2.33 18.17
C LYS A 204 11.69 3.11 18.49
N PHE A 205 12.87 2.52 18.25
CA PHE A 205 14.16 3.18 18.48
C PHE A 205 14.44 4.37 17.55
N LEU A 206 14.03 4.30 16.28
CA LEU A 206 14.25 5.40 15.33
C LEU A 206 13.22 6.53 15.49
N THR A 207 12.05 6.22 16.06
CA THR A 207 10.93 7.16 16.18
C THR A 207 11.34 8.48 16.85
N PRO A 208 12.02 8.52 18.02
CA PRO A 208 12.41 9.79 18.66
C PRO A 208 13.26 10.70 17.78
N ARG A 209 14.24 10.14 17.04
CA ARG A 209 15.13 10.91 16.16
C ARG A 209 14.37 11.43 14.95
N THR A 210 13.56 10.58 14.30
CA THR A 210 12.72 10.97 13.16
C THR A 210 11.72 12.06 13.55
N SER A 211 11.09 11.94 14.73
CA SER A 211 10.17 12.96 15.25
C SER A 211 10.87 14.27 15.58
N ALA A 212 12.03 14.23 16.25
CA ALA A 212 12.81 15.43 16.55
C ALA A 212 13.26 16.15 15.27
N PHE A 213 13.69 15.39 14.27
CA PHE A 213 14.06 15.93 12.97
C PHE A 213 12.86 16.56 12.24
N SER A 214 11.72 15.88 12.23
CA SER A 214 10.47 16.39 11.64
C SER A 214 10.00 17.68 12.30
N ARG A 215 10.12 17.81 13.62
CA ARG A 215 9.78 19.05 14.36
C ARG A 215 10.65 20.23 13.93
N ARG A 216 11.98 20.06 13.86
CA ARG A 216 12.89 21.11 13.37
C ARG A 216 12.58 21.54 11.95
N TRP A 217 12.20 20.58 11.11
CA TRP A 217 11.76 20.89 9.74
C TRP A 217 10.45 21.69 9.75
N ILE A 218 9.45 21.30 10.54
CA ILE A 218 8.17 22.03 10.66
C ILE A 218 8.39 23.47 11.16
N GLU A 219 9.26 23.69 12.14
CA GLU A 219 9.58 25.02 12.67
C GLU A 219 10.13 25.95 11.60
N SER A 220 11.04 25.43 10.77
CA SER A 220 11.66 26.17 9.66
C SER A 220 10.75 26.33 8.44
N HIS A 221 9.70 25.52 8.31
CA HIS A 221 8.81 25.47 7.14
C HIS A 221 7.34 25.71 7.49
N HIS A 222 7.06 26.44 8.57
CA HIS A 222 5.71 26.58 9.10
C HIS A 222 4.70 27.19 8.11
N ASN A 223 5.16 27.99 7.13
CA ASN A 223 4.33 28.57 6.07
C ASN A 223 4.32 27.76 4.77
N ASP A 224 5.06 26.64 4.70
CA ASP A 224 5.10 25.80 3.51
C ASP A 224 3.72 25.16 3.26
N PRO A 225 3.20 25.16 2.00
CA PRO A 225 1.93 24.53 1.67
C PRO A 225 1.81 23.06 2.08
N ASN A 226 2.92 22.34 2.17
CA ASN A 226 2.99 20.93 2.52
C ASN A 226 3.33 20.67 4.00
N CYS A 227 3.58 21.71 4.80
CA CYS A 227 3.87 21.57 6.24
C CYS A 227 2.80 20.76 6.97
N GLY A 228 1.52 20.96 6.62
CA GLY A 228 0.40 20.23 7.21
C GLY A 228 0.43 18.71 6.96
N HIS A 229 1.08 18.25 5.87
CA HIS A 229 1.26 16.81 5.62
C HIS A 229 2.23 16.17 6.60
N VAL A 230 3.35 16.84 6.88
CA VAL A 230 4.36 16.36 7.84
C VAL A 230 3.81 16.45 9.25
N LEU A 231 3.24 17.59 9.64
CA LEU A 231 2.65 17.80 10.97
C LEU A 231 1.49 16.84 11.25
N GLY A 232 0.57 16.69 10.29
CA GLY A 232 -0.53 15.73 10.42
C GLY A 232 -0.05 14.28 10.57
N THR A 233 1.01 13.90 9.83
CA THR A 233 1.61 12.57 9.95
C THR A 233 2.33 12.39 11.28
N LEU A 234 3.08 13.40 11.76
CA LEU A 234 3.75 13.39 13.06
C LEU A 234 2.75 13.19 14.20
N ILE A 235 1.64 13.94 14.20
CA ILE A 235 0.56 13.80 15.19
C ILE A 235 -0.05 12.40 15.13
N ASN A 236 -0.37 11.91 13.94
CA ASN A 236 -0.97 10.59 13.76
C ASN A 236 -0.07 9.45 14.22
N CYS A 237 1.24 9.58 14.06
CA CYS A 237 2.19 8.54 14.39
C CYS A 237 2.60 8.57 15.86
N VAL A 238 2.88 9.75 16.42
CA VAL A 238 3.49 9.88 17.74
C VAL A 238 2.45 10.18 18.82
N ALA A 239 1.38 10.92 18.47
CA ALA A 239 0.35 11.39 19.40
C ALA A 239 0.91 12.14 20.64
N ASP A 240 2.03 12.88 20.48
CA ASP A 240 2.60 13.74 21.53
C ASP A 240 1.73 14.99 21.74
N ALA A 241 1.50 15.36 23.01
CA ALA A 241 0.66 16.50 23.37
C ALA A 241 1.14 17.84 22.78
N ARG A 242 2.46 18.03 22.66
CA ARG A 242 3.05 19.25 22.05
C ARG A 242 2.72 19.32 20.57
N ASP A 243 2.84 18.20 19.86
CA ASP A 243 2.55 18.13 18.42
C ASP A 243 1.04 18.30 18.16
N ILE A 244 0.18 17.75 19.03
CA ILE A 244 -1.27 17.97 18.99
C ILE A 244 -1.60 19.46 19.17
N HIS A 245 -1.01 20.11 20.18
CA HIS A 245 -1.21 21.54 20.42
C HIS A 245 -0.74 22.38 19.22
N ALA A 246 0.48 22.13 18.72
CA ALA A 246 1.01 22.79 17.54
C ALA A 246 0.12 22.57 16.30
N GLY A 247 -0.41 21.35 16.11
CA GLY A 247 -1.36 21.02 15.06
C GLY A 247 -2.64 21.85 15.11
N LYS A 248 -3.22 22.03 16.31
CA LYS A 248 -4.42 22.87 16.48
C LYS A 248 -4.15 24.32 16.11
N GLU A 249 -3.06 24.89 16.62
CA GLU A 249 -2.70 26.29 16.36
C GLU A 249 -2.34 26.52 14.89
N TRP A 250 -1.59 25.59 14.29
CA TRP A 250 -1.28 25.64 12.87
C TRP A 250 -2.54 25.58 12.01
N PHE A 251 -3.47 24.65 12.31
CA PHE A 251 -4.72 24.50 11.55
C PHE A 251 -5.60 25.76 11.64
N LYS A 252 -5.73 26.38 12.82
CA LYS A 252 -6.50 27.63 12.98
C LYS A 252 -5.98 28.75 12.08
N LYS A 253 -4.65 28.86 11.93
CA LYS A 253 -4.00 29.87 11.09
C LYS A 253 -4.06 29.52 9.59
N HIS A 254 -4.09 28.23 9.26
CA HIS A 254 -3.94 27.73 7.89
C HIS A 254 -5.15 26.91 7.41
N GLU A 255 -6.36 27.25 7.84
CA GLU A 255 -7.57 26.46 7.51
C GLU A 255 -7.77 26.26 6.00
N ARG A 256 -7.42 27.28 5.20
CA ARG A 256 -7.54 27.28 3.73
C ARG A 256 -6.35 26.63 3.02
N ASN A 257 -5.30 26.24 3.74
CA ASN A 257 -4.13 25.59 3.14
C ASN A 257 -4.51 24.21 2.61
N SER A 258 -3.95 23.84 1.45
CA SER A 258 -4.20 22.55 0.80
C SER A 258 -3.92 21.33 1.70
N SER A 259 -2.93 21.42 2.61
CA SER A 259 -2.56 20.33 3.52
C SER A 259 -3.31 20.36 4.87
N SER A 260 -4.24 21.29 5.09
CA SER A 260 -4.96 21.43 6.37
C SER A 260 -5.79 20.19 6.73
N HIS A 261 -6.31 19.49 5.73
CA HIS A 261 -7.01 18.22 5.91
C HIS A 261 -6.12 17.13 6.54
N SER A 262 -4.81 17.12 6.24
CA SER A 262 -3.89 16.15 6.82
C SER A 262 -3.67 16.38 8.31
N VAL A 263 -3.65 17.64 8.76
CA VAL A 263 -3.58 17.98 10.19
C VAL A 263 -4.85 17.55 10.92
N LEU A 264 -6.03 17.78 10.35
CA LEU A 264 -7.29 17.30 10.93
C LEU A 264 -7.34 15.78 11.05
N ILE A 265 -6.88 15.04 10.02
CA ILE A 265 -6.76 13.57 10.08
C ILE A 265 -5.85 13.16 11.23
N GLY A 266 -4.69 13.82 11.37
CA GLY A 266 -3.75 13.58 12.47
C GLY A 266 -4.39 13.80 13.83
N LEU A 267 -5.03 14.95 14.04
CA LEU A 267 -5.70 15.31 15.30
C LEU A 267 -6.81 14.31 15.67
N LEU A 268 -7.69 13.96 14.73
CA LEU A 268 -8.75 12.97 14.95
C LEU A 268 -8.16 11.59 15.30
N SER A 269 -7.11 11.18 14.61
CA SER A 269 -6.46 9.89 14.86
C SER A 269 -5.75 9.86 16.21
N ALA A 270 -5.14 10.98 16.64
CA ALA A 270 -4.53 11.09 17.97
C ALA A 270 -5.55 10.90 19.10
N TYR A 271 -6.76 11.45 19.01
CA TYR A 271 -7.81 11.18 20.01
C TYR A 271 -8.16 9.70 20.10
N LYS A 272 -8.24 9.01 18.96
CA LYS A 272 -8.44 7.56 18.93
C LYS A 272 -7.27 6.81 19.61
N ILE A 273 -6.03 7.16 19.25
CA ILE A 273 -4.82 6.50 19.77
C ILE A 273 -4.70 6.67 21.29
N LEU A 274 -4.98 7.88 21.78
CA LEU A 274 -4.92 8.22 23.20
C LEU A 274 -6.18 7.81 23.98
N ASN A 275 -7.20 7.26 23.30
CA ASN A 275 -8.51 6.95 23.87
C ASN A 275 -9.12 8.14 24.64
N GLN A 276 -9.04 9.33 24.03
CA GLN A 276 -9.53 10.59 24.60
C GLN A 276 -10.78 11.07 23.86
N GLU A 277 -11.61 11.85 24.56
CA GLU A 277 -12.73 12.54 23.92
C GLU A 277 -12.23 13.52 22.85
N PRO A 278 -12.84 13.51 21.65
CA PRO A 278 -12.39 14.36 20.57
C PRO A 278 -12.79 15.82 20.82
N ASP A 279 -11.87 16.73 20.50
CA ASP A 279 -12.15 18.16 20.51
C ASP A 279 -13.27 18.52 19.52
N LEU A 280 -14.37 19.07 20.05
CA LEU A 280 -15.57 19.43 19.29
C LEU A 280 -15.29 20.42 18.16
N TYR A 281 -14.29 21.31 18.31
CA TYR A 281 -13.87 22.21 17.24
C TYR A 281 -13.27 21.43 16.07
N VAL A 282 -12.39 20.47 16.35
CA VAL A 282 -11.75 19.61 15.34
C VAL A 282 -12.81 18.79 14.61
N VAL A 283 -13.74 18.16 15.35
CA VAL A 283 -14.87 17.39 14.80
C VAL A 283 -15.74 18.26 13.90
N LYS A 284 -16.13 19.45 14.36
CA LYS A 284 -16.95 20.39 13.59
C LYS A 284 -16.27 20.80 12.29
N LYS A 285 -14.96 21.08 12.33
CA LYS A 285 -14.18 21.46 11.14
C LYS A 285 -14.04 20.31 10.14
N ALA A 286 -13.77 19.09 10.61
CA ALA A 286 -13.72 17.91 9.76
C ALA A 286 -15.07 17.64 9.05
N LYS A 287 -16.18 17.70 9.79
CA LYS A 287 -17.54 17.59 9.22
C LYS A 287 -17.82 18.67 8.18
N THR A 288 -17.48 19.92 8.49
CA THR A 288 -17.66 21.06 7.58
C THR A 288 -16.89 20.85 6.28
N LEU A 289 -15.64 20.39 6.37
CA LEU A 289 -14.81 20.12 5.20
C LEU A 289 -15.38 18.99 4.34
N LEU A 290 -15.78 17.87 4.94
CA LEU A 290 -16.39 16.74 4.22
C LEU A 290 -17.71 17.12 3.54
N LYS A 291 -18.52 17.99 4.17
CA LYS A 291 -19.77 18.49 3.59
C LYS A 291 -19.57 19.38 2.38
N ARG A 292 -18.47 20.15 2.33
CA ARG A 292 -18.11 21.01 1.19
C ARG A 292 -17.64 20.21 -0.02
N GLN A 293 -17.22 18.96 0.18
CA GLN A 293 -16.74 18.09 -0.88
C GLN A 293 -17.89 17.22 -1.43
N PRO A 294 -17.97 17.04 -2.76
CA PRO A 294 -18.89 16.06 -3.32
C PRO A 294 -18.46 14.65 -2.85
N PRO A 295 -19.40 13.70 -2.69
CA PRO A 295 -19.13 12.40 -2.08
C PRO A 295 -17.98 11.61 -2.72
N ASP A 296 -17.76 11.73 -4.03
CA ASP A 296 -16.69 11.08 -4.79
C ASP A 296 -15.30 11.74 -4.61
N LYS A 297 -15.25 12.95 -4.04
CA LYS A 297 -14.00 13.68 -3.76
C LYS A 297 -13.66 13.74 -2.28
N ARG A 298 -14.50 13.17 -1.40
CA ARG A 298 -14.20 13.11 0.03
C ARG A 298 -12.97 12.26 0.29
N THR A 299 -12.11 12.72 1.20
CA THR A 299 -10.88 12.02 1.56
C THR A 299 -11.21 10.80 2.44
N PRO A 300 -10.98 9.54 1.99
CA PRO A 300 -11.37 8.36 2.76
C PRO A 300 -10.69 8.26 4.13
N ALA A 301 -9.47 8.78 4.24
CA ALA A 301 -8.75 8.84 5.52
C ALA A 301 -9.42 9.77 6.54
N MET A 302 -9.98 10.91 6.08
CA MET A 302 -10.73 11.83 6.93
C MET A 302 -12.04 11.20 7.40
N GLU A 303 -12.76 10.55 6.48
CA GLU A 303 -14.00 9.83 6.79
C GLU A 303 -13.78 8.76 7.86
N ALA A 304 -12.75 7.94 7.69
CA ALA A 304 -12.39 6.91 8.66
C ALA A 304 -11.95 7.51 10.00
N ALA A 305 -11.10 8.54 10.00
CA ALA A 305 -10.63 9.19 11.22
C ALA A 305 -11.78 9.81 12.02
N LEU A 306 -12.70 10.53 11.34
CA LEU A 306 -13.88 11.13 11.97
C LEU A 306 -14.83 10.07 12.51
N PHE A 307 -15.13 9.03 11.74
CA PHE A 307 -16.03 7.96 12.16
C PHE A 307 -15.53 7.25 13.42
N ASN A 308 -14.23 7.02 13.51
CA ASN A 308 -13.62 6.32 14.62
C ASN A 308 -13.74 7.06 15.97
N VAL A 309 -13.90 8.38 15.96
CA VAL A 309 -13.96 9.18 17.19
C VAL A 309 -15.32 9.80 17.46
N CYS A 310 -16.15 9.99 16.43
CA CYS A 310 -17.45 10.63 16.55
C CYS A 310 -18.49 9.98 15.63
N PRO A 311 -18.94 8.74 15.90
CA PRO A 311 -19.92 8.04 15.08
C PRO A 311 -21.37 8.51 15.31
N ASP A 312 -21.58 9.83 15.43
CA ASP A 312 -22.89 10.42 15.67
C ASP A 312 -23.80 10.43 14.43
N ARG A 313 -25.07 10.80 14.60
CA ARG A 313 -26.08 10.78 13.52
C ARG A 313 -25.64 11.58 12.29
N GLU A 314 -25.02 12.73 12.50
CA GLU A 314 -24.53 13.59 11.42
C GLU A 314 -23.37 12.93 10.66
N THR A 315 -22.38 12.40 11.38
CA THR A 315 -21.24 11.69 10.79
C THR A 315 -21.70 10.47 10.02
N VAL A 316 -22.59 9.66 10.61
CA VAL A 316 -23.21 8.52 9.92
C VAL A 316 -23.92 8.95 8.64
N ALA A 317 -24.65 10.07 8.64
CA ALA A 317 -25.33 10.57 7.44
C ALA A 317 -24.34 10.97 6.33
N ILE A 318 -23.26 11.68 6.68
CA ILE A 318 -22.19 12.05 5.74
C ILE A 318 -21.62 10.78 5.09
N LEU A 319 -21.29 9.78 5.89
CA LEU A 319 -20.64 8.56 5.43
C LEU A 319 -21.57 7.64 4.64
N LYS A 320 -22.86 7.55 5.02
CA LYS A 320 -23.88 6.85 4.22
C LYS A 320 -24.00 7.47 2.84
N GLN A 321 -24.03 8.80 2.75
CA GLN A 321 -24.06 9.50 1.46
C GLN A 321 -22.84 9.13 0.60
N THR A 322 -21.64 9.10 1.19
CA THR A 322 -20.42 8.63 0.48
C THR A 322 -20.56 7.19 0.03
N CYS A 323 -20.93 6.28 0.94
CA CYS A 323 -21.04 4.86 0.68
C CYS A 323 -22.02 4.57 -0.47
N THR A 324 -23.22 5.16 -0.46
CA THR A 324 -24.23 4.95 -1.51
C THR A 324 -23.79 5.52 -2.86
N LYS A 325 -23.14 6.68 -2.89
CA LYS A 325 -22.72 7.32 -4.16
C LYS A 325 -21.49 6.67 -4.79
N THR A 326 -20.51 6.30 -3.98
CA THR A 326 -19.22 5.78 -4.45
C THR A 326 -19.14 4.26 -4.45
N LYS A 327 -20.11 3.58 -3.82
CA LYS A 327 -20.05 2.15 -3.50
C LYS A 327 -18.76 1.78 -2.75
N SER A 328 -18.28 2.69 -1.89
CA SER A 328 -17.04 2.52 -1.14
C SER A 328 -17.14 1.33 -0.18
N VAL A 329 -16.52 0.22 -0.58
CA VAL A 329 -16.50 -1.03 0.20
C VAL A 329 -15.89 -0.88 1.59
N ARG A 330 -14.98 0.10 1.77
CA ARG A 330 -14.30 0.38 3.04
C ARG A 330 -15.23 0.96 4.10
N MET A 331 -16.32 1.60 3.69
CA MET A 331 -17.27 2.23 4.62
C MET A 331 -18.41 1.30 5.05
N ILE A 332 -18.66 0.21 4.31
CA ILE A 332 -19.77 -0.71 4.58
C ILE A 332 -19.64 -1.36 5.95
N GLY A 333 -18.48 -1.96 6.26
CA GLY A 333 -18.23 -2.64 7.54
C GLY A 333 -18.42 -1.70 8.74
N PRO A 334 -17.72 -0.55 8.80
CA PRO A 334 -17.89 0.42 9.87
C PRO A 334 -19.35 0.91 10.02
N LEU A 335 -20.04 1.24 8.91
CA LEU A 335 -21.44 1.68 8.96
C LEU A 335 -22.40 0.59 9.43
N LEU A 336 -22.15 -0.68 9.07
CA LEU A 336 -22.94 -1.80 9.56
C LEU A 336 -22.85 -1.97 11.07
N LEU A 337 -21.70 -1.65 11.69
CA LEU A 337 -21.52 -1.79 13.13
C LEU A 337 -22.29 -0.73 13.93
N VAL A 338 -22.51 0.45 13.37
CA VAL A 338 -23.10 1.60 14.09
C VAL A 338 -24.52 1.91 13.67
N ALA A 339 -24.84 1.80 12.38
CA ALA A 339 -26.13 2.22 11.83
C ALA A 339 -26.61 1.27 10.71
N PRO A 340 -26.79 -0.03 11.02
CA PRO A 340 -27.20 -1.04 10.05
C PRO A 340 -28.53 -0.68 9.39
N ASN A 341 -28.67 -1.03 8.11
CA ASN A 341 -29.95 -1.01 7.41
C ASN A 341 -29.95 -2.10 6.32
N LYS A 342 -31.14 -2.38 5.76
CA LYS A 342 -31.32 -3.42 4.74
C LYS A 342 -30.41 -3.21 3.51
N GLU A 343 -30.22 -1.95 3.10
CA GLU A 343 -29.38 -1.59 1.97
C GLU A 343 -27.89 -1.90 2.21
N LEU A 344 -27.35 -1.54 3.38
CA LEU A 344 -25.96 -1.83 3.78
C LEU A 344 -25.71 -3.33 3.94
N ILE A 345 -26.69 -4.07 4.46
CA ILE A 345 -26.61 -5.54 4.56
C ILE A 345 -26.51 -6.15 3.16
N ALA A 346 -27.39 -5.73 2.24
CA ALA A 346 -27.37 -6.20 0.85
C ALA A 346 -26.04 -5.84 0.15
N MET A 347 -25.57 -4.59 0.32
CA MET A 347 -24.28 -4.14 -0.21
C MET A 347 -23.11 -4.96 0.33
N ALA A 348 -23.10 -5.33 1.62
CA ALA A 348 -22.05 -6.14 2.21
C ALA A 348 -22.03 -7.56 1.64
N GLN A 349 -23.21 -8.19 1.52
CA GLN A 349 -23.34 -9.53 0.93
C GLN A 349 -22.89 -9.54 -0.54
N GLU A 350 -23.31 -8.54 -1.32
CA GLU A 350 -22.88 -8.36 -2.70
C GLU A 350 -21.36 -8.12 -2.81
N THR A 351 -20.79 -7.35 -1.88
CA THR A 351 -19.35 -7.05 -1.82
C THR A 351 -18.53 -8.30 -1.55
N ILE A 352 -18.94 -9.14 -0.58
CA ILE A 352 -18.31 -10.43 -0.28
C ILE A 352 -18.30 -11.31 -1.53
N ALA A 353 -19.40 -11.36 -2.27
CA ALA A 353 -19.51 -12.17 -3.49
C ALA A 353 -18.63 -11.64 -4.65
N ARG A 354 -18.42 -10.32 -4.73
CA ARG A 354 -17.70 -9.67 -5.85
C ARG A 354 -16.20 -9.52 -5.62
N TYR A 355 -15.77 -9.27 -4.39
CA TYR A 355 -14.39 -8.89 -4.06
C TYR A 355 -13.80 -9.84 -3.01
N PRO A 356 -13.21 -10.97 -3.43
CA PRO A 356 -12.62 -11.96 -2.53
C PRO A 356 -11.27 -11.47 -1.98
N SER A 357 -11.31 -10.43 -1.15
CA SER A 357 -10.17 -9.97 -0.36
C SER A 357 -10.28 -10.54 1.05
N ILE A 358 -9.22 -11.20 1.51
CA ILE A 358 -9.20 -11.91 2.80
C ILE A 358 -9.66 -11.00 3.95
N ASP A 359 -9.08 -9.80 4.05
CA ASP A 359 -9.38 -8.87 5.15
C ASP A 359 -10.78 -8.23 5.04
N LEU A 360 -11.17 -7.84 3.82
CA LEU A 360 -12.48 -7.22 3.58
C LEU A 360 -13.62 -8.23 3.84
N GLU A 361 -13.47 -9.45 3.37
CA GLU A 361 -14.43 -10.54 3.58
C GLU A 361 -14.58 -10.83 5.08
N ARG A 362 -13.47 -10.91 5.82
CA ARG A 362 -13.48 -11.04 7.29
C ARG A 362 -14.24 -9.90 7.96
N ASP A 363 -13.92 -8.65 7.61
CA ASP A 363 -14.49 -7.47 8.27
C ASP A 363 -16.00 -7.38 8.03
N LEU A 364 -16.46 -7.66 6.81
CA LEU A 364 -17.87 -7.68 6.48
C LEU A 364 -18.60 -8.86 7.14
N LEU A 365 -18.01 -10.06 7.17
CA LEU A 365 -18.60 -11.20 7.88
C LEU A 365 -18.70 -10.94 9.38
N THR A 366 -17.67 -10.32 9.98
CA THR A 366 -17.68 -9.93 11.40
C THR A 366 -18.78 -8.92 11.68
N ALA A 367 -18.90 -7.89 10.83
CA ALA A 367 -19.94 -6.88 10.98
C ALA A 367 -21.35 -7.46 10.80
N LEU A 368 -21.57 -8.29 9.78
CA LEU A 368 -22.85 -8.95 9.54
C LEU A 368 -23.24 -9.92 10.66
N LEU A 369 -22.31 -10.73 11.17
CA LEU A 369 -22.56 -11.63 12.30
C LEU A 369 -22.87 -10.88 13.59
N ARG A 370 -22.31 -9.69 13.81
CA ARG A 370 -22.71 -8.87 14.96
C ARG A 370 -24.15 -8.36 14.86
N GLN A 371 -24.65 -8.16 13.64
CA GLN A 371 -26.04 -7.73 13.41
C GLN A 371 -27.04 -8.88 13.45
N ASP A 372 -26.66 -10.06 12.94
CA ASP A 372 -27.48 -11.26 12.98
C ASP A 372 -26.63 -12.49 13.36
N PRO A 373 -26.34 -12.68 14.67
CA PRO A 373 -25.46 -13.75 15.15
C PRO A 373 -25.97 -15.16 14.89
N LYS A 374 -27.29 -15.29 14.71
CA LYS A 374 -27.99 -16.58 14.52
C LYS A 374 -28.14 -16.96 13.05
N ASN A 375 -27.74 -16.09 12.12
CA ASN A 375 -27.86 -16.37 10.69
C ASN A 375 -27.04 -17.61 10.27
N PRO A 376 -27.69 -18.71 9.84
CA PRO A 376 -26.99 -19.96 9.56
C PRO A 376 -26.02 -19.83 8.37
N GLU A 377 -26.37 -19.03 7.37
CA GLU A 377 -25.56 -18.84 6.17
C GLU A 377 -24.32 -17.97 6.46
N LEU A 378 -24.46 -16.90 7.26
CA LEU A 378 -23.30 -16.11 7.68
C LEU A 378 -22.34 -16.92 8.56
N ARG A 379 -22.86 -17.71 9.52
CA ARG A 379 -22.03 -18.59 10.37
C ARG A 379 -21.29 -19.62 9.54
N LYS A 380 -21.96 -20.23 8.56
CA LYS A 380 -21.36 -21.19 7.61
C LYS A 380 -20.26 -20.53 6.78
N ASN A 381 -20.50 -19.34 6.25
CA ASN A 381 -19.51 -18.60 5.46
C ASN A 381 -18.30 -18.17 6.31
N ALA A 382 -18.51 -17.70 7.54
CA ALA A 382 -17.42 -17.39 8.47
C ALA A 382 -16.59 -18.63 8.85
N ARG A 383 -17.21 -19.78 9.14
CA ARG A 383 -16.50 -21.04 9.38
C ARG A 383 -15.70 -21.49 8.15
N ARG A 384 -16.26 -21.35 6.95
CA ARG A 384 -15.57 -21.65 5.68
C ARG A 384 -14.36 -20.74 5.50
N TRP A 385 -14.51 -19.45 5.78
CA TRP A 385 -13.42 -18.47 5.73
C TRP A 385 -12.29 -18.86 6.69
N ILE A 386 -12.60 -19.15 7.96
CA ILE A 386 -11.62 -19.59 8.98
C ILE A 386 -10.87 -20.83 8.51
N ARG A 387 -11.57 -21.84 7.97
CA ARG A 387 -10.93 -23.05 7.46
C ARG A 387 -9.97 -22.76 6.30
N LYS A 388 -10.34 -21.85 5.40
CA LYS A 388 -9.58 -21.51 4.20
C LYS A 388 -8.38 -20.60 4.49
N HIS A 389 -8.52 -19.67 5.44
CA HIS A 389 -7.58 -18.57 5.65
C HIS A 389 -6.94 -18.53 7.03
N GLY A 390 -7.46 -19.27 8.03
CA GLY A 390 -7.03 -19.15 9.42
C GLY A 390 -5.54 -19.43 9.66
N LYS A 391 -4.90 -20.27 8.83
CA LYS A 391 -3.45 -20.52 8.87
C LYS A 391 -2.59 -19.41 8.25
N LYS A 392 -3.21 -18.46 7.55
CA LYS A 392 -2.55 -17.42 6.75
C LYS A 392 -2.68 -16.02 7.36
N VAL A 393 -3.39 -15.88 8.47
CA VAL A 393 -3.69 -14.60 9.11
C VAL A 393 -3.23 -14.61 10.56
N SER A 394 -2.98 -13.43 11.13
CA SER A 394 -2.54 -13.31 12.52
C SER A 394 -3.59 -13.82 13.52
N SER A 395 -3.16 -14.24 14.71
CA SER A 395 -4.06 -14.69 15.79
C SER A 395 -5.09 -13.62 16.19
N THR A 396 -4.66 -12.36 16.28
CA THR A 396 -5.54 -11.20 16.56
C THR A 396 -6.62 -11.04 15.49
N THR A 397 -6.24 -11.23 14.21
CA THR A 397 -7.16 -11.20 13.07
C THR A 397 -8.18 -12.33 13.12
N LEU A 398 -7.76 -13.52 13.53
CA LEU A 398 -8.64 -14.68 13.67
C LEU A 398 -9.64 -14.48 14.82
N MET A 399 -9.18 -13.89 15.93
CA MET A 399 -9.97 -13.71 17.15
C MET A 399 -11.21 -12.86 16.95
N SER A 400 -11.18 -11.80 16.13
CA SER A 400 -12.36 -10.93 15.94
C SER A 400 -13.56 -11.68 15.35
N LEU A 401 -13.32 -12.51 14.34
CA LEU A 401 -14.35 -13.31 13.68
C LEU A 401 -14.77 -14.51 14.53
N GLN A 402 -13.83 -15.14 15.24
CA GLN A 402 -14.14 -16.21 16.20
C GLN A 402 -14.99 -15.70 17.36
N THR A 403 -14.69 -14.51 17.88
CA THR A 403 -15.49 -13.86 18.92
C THR A 403 -16.91 -13.60 18.43
N ALA A 404 -17.07 -13.08 17.21
CA ALA A 404 -18.39 -12.88 16.61
C ALA A 404 -19.18 -14.20 16.42
N LEU A 405 -18.49 -15.31 16.13
CA LEU A 405 -19.10 -16.64 16.03
C LEU A 405 -19.48 -17.27 17.38
N ALA A 406 -18.69 -16.98 18.42
CA ALA A 406 -18.85 -17.47 19.79
C ALA A 406 -19.80 -16.61 20.62
N THR A 407 -20.20 -15.43 20.13
CA THR A 407 -21.30 -14.67 20.72
C THR A 407 -22.57 -15.45 20.37
N TYR A 408 -23.21 -16.03 21.39
CA TYR A 408 -24.33 -17.00 21.32
C TYR A 408 -23.90 -18.39 20.81
#